data_AF-A0A8T4ZZ80-F1
#
_entry.id   AF-A0A8T4ZZ80-F1
#
_cell.length_a   1.000
_cell.length_b   1.000
_cell.length_c   1.000
_cell.angle_alpha   90.00
_cell.angle_beta   90.00
_cell.angle_gamma   90.00
#
_symmetry.space_group_name_H-M   'P 1'
#
loop_
_entity.id
_entity.type
_entity.pdbx_description
1 polymer ?
#
loop_
_entity_poly.entity_id
_entity_poly.type
_entity_poly.pdbx_seq_one_letter_code
_entity_poly.pdbx_strand_id
1 'polypeptide(L)'
;MNGILRRGRLKGLKASPEKDGAREHSQLGRRYLGEGLWERAVEEFERALELNPDDPGTRLRLSYALLQLGLEERAFDEYRKAWEPYARNRIVARLIDAYQQYIGTSHETLLRWHDEGRYMDPFPVERGYAEDPEQFEAWLNRQSLFGFEYKSTPDVEFYPFVLENLEQNDVVLDLGAGDLRLDILMAERVRKVYAVEVNPILVGRALQVIGYDLPRNLIVICANLFDIEIPKDATVAVILMRHCTRQEEIFRRFKKLKIITNFGGELIIKDKRD
;
A
#
# COMPACT_ATOMS: atom_id res chain seq x y z
N MET A 1 28.03 -8.80 14.30
CA MET A 1 26.74 -9.06 14.98
C MET A 1 25.71 -9.35 13.91
N ASN A 2 25.47 -10.63 13.68
CA ASN A 2 24.66 -11.15 12.59
C ASN A 2 23.20 -11.16 13.03
N GLY A 3 22.45 -10.10 12.73
CA GLY A 3 21.00 -10.12 12.91
C GLY A 3 20.39 -11.24 12.05
N ILE A 4 19.39 -11.93 12.58
CA ILE A 4 18.71 -13.01 11.85
C ILE A 4 17.92 -12.36 10.70
N LEU A 5 18.46 -12.42 9.48
CA LEU A 5 17.73 -12.02 8.28
C LEU A 5 16.82 -13.18 7.88
N ARG A 6 15.55 -13.11 8.27
CA ARG A 6 14.53 -14.00 7.70
C ARG A 6 14.03 -13.37 6.42
N ARG A 7 14.56 -13.81 5.28
CA ARG A 7 13.92 -13.55 3.99
C ARG A 7 12.66 -14.40 3.91
N GLY A 8 11.51 -13.73 3.86
CA GLY A 8 10.24 -14.37 3.56
C GLY A 8 10.03 -14.36 2.06
N ARG A 9 10.34 -15.47 1.39
CA ARG A 9 9.42 -15.92 0.35
C ARG A 9 8.24 -16.51 1.12
N LEU A 10 7.00 -16.04 0.91
CA LEU A 10 5.76 -16.51 1.56
C LEU A 10 5.94 -17.92 2.15
N LYS A 11 6.33 -18.01 3.44
CA LYS A 11 6.62 -19.30 4.09
C LYS A 11 5.30 -19.90 4.53
N GLY A 12 4.64 -20.49 3.53
CA GLY A 12 3.33 -21.12 3.59
C GLY A 12 2.89 -21.67 2.23
N LEU A 13 3.64 -21.36 1.17
CA LEU A 13 3.41 -21.83 -0.18
C LEU A 13 4.69 -22.47 -0.71
N LYS A 14 4.76 -23.81 -0.68
CA LYS A 14 5.55 -24.51 -1.70
C LYS A 14 5.00 -23.98 -3.04
N ALA A 15 5.82 -23.23 -3.79
CA ALA A 15 5.42 -22.73 -5.10
C ALA A 15 5.03 -23.95 -5.92
N SER A 16 3.74 -24.07 -6.22
CA SER A 16 3.29 -25.01 -7.21
C SER A 16 3.59 -24.39 -8.58
N PRO A 17 3.85 -25.19 -9.63
CA PRO A 17 4.11 -24.68 -10.97
C PRO A 17 3.07 -23.65 -11.44
N GLU A 18 1.80 -23.82 -11.02
CA GLU A 18 0.72 -22.88 -11.32
C GLU A 18 0.95 -21.49 -10.71
N LYS A 19 1.51 -21.41 -9.49
CA LYS A 19 1.78 -20.12 -8.83
C LYS A 19 3.03 -19.42 -9.34
N ASP A 20 4.00 -20.17 -9.82
CA ASP A 20 5.14 -19.59 -10.52
C ASP A 20 4.68 -19.01 -11.88
N GLY A 21 3.84 -19.73 -12.64
CA GLY A 21 3.23 -19.21 -13.86
C GLY A 21 2.34 -17.98 -13.62
N ALA A 22 1.53 -17.98 -12.56
CA ALA A 22 0.72 -16.83 -12.18
C ALA A 22 1.58 -15.58 -11.94
N ARG A 23 2.72 -15.75 -11.27
CA ARG A 23 3.65 -14.66 -10.97
C ARG A 23 4.31 -14.12 -12.23
N GLU A 24 4.67 -14.98 -13.19
CA GLU A 24 5.26 -14.56 -14.46
C GLU A 24 4.29 -13.68 -15.27
N HIS A 25 3.05 -14.15 -15.42
CA HIS A 25 1.98 -13.39 -16.07
C HIS A 25 1.72 -12.05 -15.35
N SER A 26 1.64 -12.05 -14.01
CA SER A 26 1.45 -10.83 -13.22
C SER A 26 2.60 -9.81 -13.40
N GLN A 27 3.85 -10.29 -13.52
CA GLN A 27 4.99 -9.41 -13.75
C GLN A 27 5.02 -8.86 -15.18
N LEU A 28 4.61 -9.68 -16.17
CA LEU A 28 4.49 -9.23 -17.54
C LEU A 28 3.38 -8.18 -17.69
N GLY A 29 2.21 -8.42 -17.10
CA GLY A 29 1.13 -7.43 -17.03
C GLY A 29 1.58 -6.12 -16.37
N ARG A 30 2.38 -6.19 -15.30
CA ARG A 30 2.96 -4.99 -14.67
C ARG A 30 3.90 -4.23 -15.60
N ARG A 31 4.67 -4.91 -16.45
CA ARG A 31 5.50 -4.25 -17.46
C ARG A 31 4.65 -3.55 -18.50
N TYR A 32 3.60 -4.20 -18.99
CA TYR A 32 2.65 -3.59 -19.92
C TYR A 32 1.91 -2.39 -19.32
N LEU A 33 1.55 -2.43 -18.04
CA LEU A 33 1.05 -1.24 -17.32
C LEU A 33 2.05 -0.08 -17.36
N GLY A 34 3.34 -0.35 -17.11
CA GLY A 34 4.38 0.69 -17.15
C GLY A 34 4.62 1.28 -18.54
N GLU A 35 4.28 0.53 -19.59
CA GLU A 35 4.39 0.94 -21.00
C GLU A 35 3.10 1.55 -21.56
N GLY A 36 2.00 1.57 -20.77
CA GLY A 36 0.69 2.05 -21.25
C GLY A 36 -0.09 1.08 -22.12
N LEU A 37 0.35 -0.17 -22.20
CA LEU A 37 -0.28 -1.20 -23.03
C LEU A 37 -1.40 -1.89 -22.24
N TRP A 38 -2.47 -1.16 -21.97
CA TRP A 38 -3.52 -1.53 -21.02
C TRP A 38 -4.23 -2.84 -21.38
N GLU A 39 -4.58 -3.04 -22.66
CA GLU A 39 -5.23 -4.28 -23.12
C GLU A 39 -4.35 -5.50 -22.88
N ARG A 40 -3.05 -5.39 -23.20
CA ARG A 40 -2.09 -6.47 -22.95
C ARG A 40 -1.88 -6.71 -21.46
N ALA A 41 -1.91 -5.64 -20.65
CA ALA A 41 -1.83 -5.77 -19.21
C ALA A 41 -3.04 -6.55 -18.66
N VAL A 42 -4.26 -6.24 -19.14
CA VAL A 42 -5.49 -6.97 -18.78
C VAL A 42 -5.36 -8.45 -19.12
N GLU A 43 -4.98 -8.79 -20.35
CA GLU A 43 -4.82 -10.19 -20.79
C GLU A 43 -3.87 -10.98 -19.86
N GLU A 44 -2.73 -10.38 -19.52
CA GLU A 44 -1.74 -11.03 -18.66
C GLU A 44 -2.20 -11.13 -17.19
N PHE A 45 -2.92 -10.14 -16.68
CA PHE A 45 -3.48 -10.25 -15.33
C PHE A 45 -4.62 -11.26 -15.25
N GLU A 46 -5.47 -11.37 -16.27
CA GLU A 46 -6.52 -12.38 -16.33
C GLU A 46 -5.91 -13.78 -16.32
N ARG A 47 -4.87 -14.04 -17.12
CA ARG A 47 -4.10 -15.32 -17.08
C ARG A 47 -3.48 -15.58 -15.71
N ALA A 48 -2.92 -14.55 -15.08
CA ALA A 48 -2.38 -14.69 -13.73
C ALA A 48 -3.46 -15.10 -12.71
N LEU A 49 -4.68 -14.56 -12.84
CA LEU A 49 -5.82 -14.89 -11.96
C LEU A 49 -6.49 -16.22 -12.31
N GLU A 50 -6.41 -16.70 -13.55
CA GLU A 50 -6.80 -18.07 -13.90
C GLU A 50 -5.95 -19.10 -13.14
N LEU A 51 -4.66 -18.81 -12.97
CA LEU A 51 -3.70 -19.67 -12.27
C LEU A 51 -3.71 -19.47 -10.74
N ASN A 52 -3.98 -18.25 -10.28
CA ASN A 52 -4.06 -17.90 -8.86
C ASN A 52 -5.21 -16.90 -8.61
N PRO A 53 -6.46 -17.37 -8.46
CA PRO A 53 -7.63 -16.50 -8.36
C PRO A 53 -7.63 -15.64 -7.10
N ASP A 54 -6.91 -16.04 -6.05
CA ASP A 54 -6.95 -15.36 -4.75
C ASP A 54 -5.81 -14.36 -4.57
N ASP A 55 -5.19 -13.86 -5.65
CA ASP A 55 -4.13 -12.85 -5.54
C ASP A 55 -4.70 -11.41 -5.54
N PRO A 56 -4.83 -10.76 -4.38
CA PRO A 56 -5.41 -9.43 -4.30
C PRO A 56 -4.52 -8.38 -5.00
N GLY A 57 -3.20 -8.58 -5.03
CA GLY A 57 -2.28 -7.67 -5.70
C GLY A 57 -2.49 -7.64 -7.21
N THR A 58 -2.67 -8.81 -7.84
CA THR A 58 -3.02 -8.91 -9.27
C THR A 58 -4.41 -8.34 -9.55
N ARG A 59 -5.41 -8.60 -8.70
CA ARG A 59 -6.76 -8.01 -8.86
C ARG A 59 -6.75 -6.48 -8.83
N LEU A 60 -5.97 -5.86 -7.95
CA LEU A 60 -5.82 -4.40 -7.93
C LEU A 60 -5.16 -3.87 -9.21
N ARG A 61 -4.16 -4.57 -9.74
CA ARG A 61 -3.50 -4.18 -10.99
C ARG A 61 -4.42 -4.34 -12.20
N LEU A 62 -5.21 -5.40 -12.23
CA LEU A 62 -6.26 -5.61 -13.24
C LEU A 62 -7.33 -4.51 -13.15
N SER A 63 -7.82 -4.21 -11.95
CA SER A 63 -8.75 -3.10 -11.72
C SER A 63 -8.21 -1.79 -12.28
N TYR A 64 -6.95 -1.46 -12.00
CA TYR A 64 -6.31 -0.27 -12.56
C TYR A 64 -6.22 -0.31 -14.09
N ALA A 65 -5.80 -1.43 -14.69
CA ALA A 65 -5.73 -1.59 -16.15
C ALA A 65 -7.11 -1.39 -16.81
N LEU A 66 -8.16 -1.95 -16.21
CA LEU A 66 -9.54 -1.85 -16.68
C LEU A 66 -10.07 -0.41 -16.60
N LEU A 67 -9.71 0.36 -15.55
CA LEU A 67 -10.00 1.79 -15.51
C LEU A 67 -9.36 2.51 -16.69
N GLN A 68 -8.09 2.25 -17.01
CA GLN A 68 -7.44 2.92 -18.15
C GLN A 68 -8.15 2.65 -19.50
N LEU A 69 -8.90 1.56 -19.59
CA LEU A 69 -9.71 1.20 -20.77
C LEU A 69 -11.16 1.73 -20.72
N GLY A 70 -11.56 2.47 -19.68
CA GLY A 70 -12.94 2.91 -19.47
C GLY A 70 -13.90 1.81 -19.03
N LEU A 71 -13.39 0.65 -18.62
CA LEU A 71 -14.19 -0.52 -18.22
C LEU A 71 -14.51 -0.49 -16.72
N GLU A 72 -15.16 0.58 -16.28
CA GLU A 72 -15.38 0.91 -14.87
C GLU A 72 -16.05 -0.20 -14.05
N GLU A 73 -17.15 -0.77 -14.55
CA GLU A 73 -17.92 -1.77 -13.83
C GLU A 73 -17.05 -2.99 -13.49
N ARG A 74 -16.27 -3.47 -14.47
CA ARG A 74 -15.34 -4.59 -14.29
C ARG A 74 -14.20 -4.20 -13.36
N ALA A 75 -13.66 -2.99 -13.49
CA ALA A 75 -12.61 -2.50 -12.62
C ALA A 75 -13.04 -2.48 -11.15
N PHE A 76 -14.26 -2.03 -10.88
CA PHE A 76 -14.80 -1.96 -9.53
C PHE A 76 -15.09 -3.32 -8.93
N ASP A 77 -15.53 -4.27 -9.74
CA ASP A 77 -15.71 -5.64 -9.29
C ASP A 77 -14.38 -6.28 -8.86
N GLU A 78 -13.32 -6.12 -9.67
CA GLU A 78 -11.99 -6.61 -9.33
C GLU A 78 -11.37 -5.90 -8.12
N TYR A 79 -11.60 -4.59 -8.00
CA TYR A 79 -11.20 -3.84 -6.80
C TYR A 79 -11.85 -4.43 -5.54
N ARG A 80 -13.16 -4.67 -5.57
CA ARG A 80 -13.91 -5.22 -4.43
C ARG A 80 -13.38 -6.60 -4.05
N LYS A 81 -13.18 -7.48 -5.03
CA LYS A 81 -12.64 -8.84 -4.81
C LYS A 81 -11.25 -8.81 -4.18
N ALA A 82 -10.39 -7.86 -4.57
CA ALA A 82 -9.05 -7.72 -3.97
C ALA A 82 -9.09 -7.46 -2.45
N TRP A 83 -10.17 -6.85 -1.97
CA TRP A 83 -10.33 -6.48 -0.56
C TRP A 83 -11.29 -7.39 0.22
N GLU A 84 -11.93 -8.35 -0.44
CA GLU A 84 -12.87 -9.29 0.18
C GLU A 84 -12.33 -9.99 1.43
N PRO A 85 -11.04 -10.43 1.49
CA PRO A 85 -10.48 -11.03 2.70
C PRO A 85 -10.51 -10.12 3.94
N TYR A 86 -10.52 -8.80 3.73
CA TYR A 86 -10.48 -7.78 4.78
C TYR A 86 -11.82 -7.08 5.01
N ALA A 87 -12.81 -7.32 4.16
CA ALA A 87 -14.14 -6.70 4.21
C ALA A 87 -14.95 -7.07 5.47
N ARG A 88 -14.51 -8.07 6.24
CA ARG A 88 -15.11 -8.40 7.56
C ARG A 88 -14.89 -7.30 8.59
N ASN A 89 -13.80 -6.54 8.50
CA ASN A 89 -13.61 -5.37 9.35
C ASN A 89 -14.47 -4.22 8.82
N ARG A 90 -15.45 -3.77 9.62
CA ARG A 90 -16.42 -2.75 9.21
C ARG A 90 -15.77 -1.41 8.84
N ILE A 91 -14.67 -1.03 9.49
CA ILE A 91 -13.98 0.23 9.21
C ILE A 91 -13.26 0.12 7.86
N VAL A 92 -12.56 -1.00 7.64
CA VAL A 92 -11.90 -1.31 6.36
C VAL A 92 -12.92 -1.37 5.23
N ALA A 93 -14.07 -2.03 5.42
CA ALA A 93 -15.16 -2.05 4.45
C ALA A 93 -15.63 -0.63 4.06
N ARG A 94 -15.83 0.26 5.05
CA ARG A 94 -16.19 1.66 4.77
C ARG A 94 -15.12 2.41 4.00
N LEU A 95 -13.84 2.17 4.28
CA LEU A 95 -12.72 2.77 3.54
C LEU A 95 -12.67 2.29 2.08
N ILE A 96 -12.94 0.99 1.84
CA ILE A 96 -13.04 0.40 0.50
C ILE A 96 -14.20 1.06 -0.28
N ASP A 97 -15.37 1.18 0.34
CA ASP A 97 -16.56 1.79 -0.29
C ASP A 97 -16.33 3.27 -0.61
N ALA A 98 -15.75 4.03 0.32
CA ALA A 98 -15.43 5.43 0.12
C ALA A 98 -14.43 5.64 -1.02
N TYR A 99 -13.43 4.75 -1.12
CA TYR A 99 -12.47 4.78 -2.21
C TYR A 99 -13.12 4.45 -3.57
N GLN A 100 -14.00 3.44 -3.60
CA GLN A 100 -14.71 3.07 -4.81
C GLN A 100 -15.61 4.20 -5.32
N GLN A 101 -16.33 4.88 -4.42
CA GLN A 101 -17.15 6.05 -4.78
C GLN A 101 -16.29 7.21 -5.32
N TYR A 102 -15.10 7.41 -4.75
CA TYR A 102 -14.18 8.43 -5.22
C TYR A 102 -13.66 8.12 -6.63
N ILE A 103 -13.27 6.88 -6.93
CA ILE A 103 -12.86 6.51 -8.29
C ILE A 103 -14.05 6.64 -9.26
N GLY A 104 -15.24 6.17 -8.91
CA GLY A 104 -16.43 6.26 -9.77
C GLY A 104 -16.86 7.68 -10.12
N THR A 105 -16.66 8.63 -9.21
CA THR A 105 -16.95 10.05 -9.45
C THR A 105 -15.84 10.80 -10.18
N SER A 106 -14.61 10.25 -10.17
CA SER A 106 -13.44 10.87 -10.79
C SER A 106 -13.01 10.21 -12.10
N HIS A 107 -13.66 9.15 -12.58
CA HIS A 107 -13.20 8.43 -13.77
C HIS A 107 -13.14 9.29 -15.04
N GLU A 108 -14.18 10.08 -15.33
CA GLU A 108 -14.14 11.08 -16.41
C GLU A 108 -13.01 12.11 -16.19
N THR A 109 -12.67 12.43 -14.95
CA THR A 109 -11.60 13.38 -14.60
C THR A 109 -10.21 12.74 -14.76
N LEU A 110 -10.08 11.45 -14.41
CA LEU A 110 -8.87 10.64 -14.54
C LEU A 110 -8.49 10.43 -16.02
N LEU A 111 -9.46 10.10 -16.88
CA LEU A 111 -9.23 9.97 -18.32
C LEU A 111 -8.83 11.32 -18.97
N ARG A 112 -9.41 12.43 -18.50
CA ARG A 112 -9.09 13.77 -19.01
C ARG A 112 -7.65 14.21 -18.74
N TRP A 113 -7.06 13.76 -17.63
CA TRP A 113 -5.67 14.07 -17.28
C TRP A 113 -4.66 13.19 -18.01
N HIS A 114 -5.07 12.01 -18.49
CA HIS A 114 -4.26 11.15 -19.35
C HIS A 114 -4.01 11.77 -20.73
N ASP A 115 -5.02 12.40 -21.35
CA ASP A 115 -4.88 13.09 -22.65
C ASP A 115 -3.88 14.27 -22.61
N GLU A 116 -3.58 14.80 -21.42
CA GLU A 116 -2.54 15.81 -21.22
C GLU A 116 -1.13 15.23 -21.01
N GLY A 117 -0.94 13.92 -21.19
CA GLY A 117 0.36 13.25 -21.08
C GLY A 117 0.88 13.09 -19.65
N ARG A 118 -0.01 13.03 -18.64
CA ARG A 118 0.33 12.89 -17.22
C ARG A 118 -0.05 11.49 -16.74
N TYR A 119 0.95 10.64 -16.52
CA TYR A 119 0.81 9.21 -16.20
C TYR A 119 0.54 8.97 -14.72
N MET A 120 -0.64 8.43 -14.37
CA MET A 120 -1.14 8.58 -13.02
C MET A 120 -1.43 7.29 -12.16
N ASP A 121 -0.99 7.32 -10.89
CA ASP A 121 -1.27 6.42 -9.74
C ASP A 121 -2.78 6.07 -9.53
N PRO A 122 -3.15 4.83 -9.14
CA PRO A 122 -4.52 4.42 -8.80
C PRO A 122 -5.23 5.26 -7.73
N PHE A 123 -4.52 5.99 -6.86
CA PHE A 123 -5.07 7.17 -6.18
C PHE A 123 -4.70 8.39 -7.02
N PRO A 124 -5.62 9.26 -7.47
CA PRO A 124 -5.24 10.51 -8.11
C PRO A 124 -4.59 11.53 -7.16
N VAL A 125 -3.47 11.21 -6.52
CA VAL A 125 -2.52 12.15 -5.91
C VAL A 125 -1.98 13.24 -6.87
N GLU A 126 -2.12 13.15 -8.20
CA GLU A 126 -1.68 14.18 -9.14
C GLU A 126 -2.87 15.13 -9.30
N ARG A 127 -2.69 16.34 -8.75
CA ARG A 127 -3.45 17.55 -9.10
C ARG A 127 -4.94 17.57 -8.77
N GLY A 128 -5.52 16.47 -8.29
CA GLY A 128 -6.90 16.46 -7.78
C GLY A 128 -7.05 17.00 -6.36
N TYR A 129 -5.95 17.13 -5.61
CA TYR A 129 -5.96 17.42 -4.18
C TYR A 129 -5.35 18.77 -3.80
N ALA A 130 -4.39 19.23 -4.59
CA ALA A 130 -4.11 20.64 -4.67
C ALA A 130 -4.89 21.11 -5.90
N GLU A 131 -5.85 22.01 -5.71
CA GLU A 131 -6.48 22.74 -6.82
C GLU A 131 -5.40 23.38 -7.75
N ASP A 132 -4.17 23.45 -7.24
CA ASP A 132 -2.97 23.97 -7.85
C ASP A 132 -1.79 22.95 -7.84
N PRO A 133 -1.36 22.43 -9.00
CA PRO A 133 -0.17 21.59 -9.12
C PRO A 133 1.11 22.17 -8.48
N GLU A 134 1.24 23.50 -8.43
CA GLU A 134 2.40 24.17 -7.84
C GLU A 134 2.42 24.00 -6.31
N GLN A 135 1.26 24.04 -5.67
CA GLN A 135 1.14 23.78 -4.22
C GLN A 135 1.55 22.36 -3.87
N PHE A 136 1.20 21.37 -4.70
CA PHE A 136 1.60 19.97 -4.50
C PHE A 136 3.12 19.80 -4.64
N GLU A 137 3.72 20.35 -5.69
CA GLU A 137 5.17 20.34 -5.88
C GLU A 137 5.91 21.08 -4.75
N ALA A 138 5.40 22.24 -4.32
CA ALA A 138 5.94 22.97 -3.18
C ALA A 138 5.83 22.17 -1.87
N TRP A 139 4.79 21.36 -1.71
CA TRP A 139 4.67 20.45 -0.58
C TRP A 139 5.70 19.30 -0.67
N LEU A 140 5.83 18.61 -1.81
CA LEU A 140 6.84 17.56 -2.00
C LEU A 140 8.25 18.05 -1.66
N ASN A 141 8.61 19.22 -2.17
CA ASN A 141 9.90 19.85 -1.91
C ASN A 141 10.12 20.16 -0.42
N ARG A 142 9.11 20.71 0.27
CA ARG A 142 9.20 20.96 1.72
C ARG A 142 9.34 19.68 2.54
N GLN A 143 8.73 18.59 2.08
CA GLN A 143 8.84 17.28 2.71
C GLN A 143 10.08 16.50 2.27
N SER A 144 10.91 17.03 1.37
CA SER A 144 12.06 16.31 0.80
C SER A 144 11.67 14.93 0.25
N LEU A 145 10.52 14.84 -0.41
CA LEU A 145 10.02 13.64 -1.07
C LEU A 145 10.40 13.67 -2.54
N PHE A 146 10.98 12.58 -3.05
CA PHE A 146 11.48 12.52 -4.42
C PHE A 146 10.92 11.31 -5.18
N GLY A 147 10.80 11.43 -6.50
CA GLY A 147 10.39 10.34 -7.39
C GLY A 147 9.01 9.79 -7.03
N PHE A 148 8.94 8.53 -6.60
CA PHE A 148 7.69 7.84 -6.27
C PHE A 148 7.47 7.68 -4.75
N GLU A 149 8.20 8.41 -3.91
CA GLU A 149 8.11 8.30 -2.44
C GLU A 149 6.78 8.80 -1.87
N TYR A 150 6.07 9.66 -2.60
CA TYR A 150 4.73 10.13 -2.21
C TYR A 150 3.60 9.17 -2.61
N LYS A 151 3.89 8.16 -3.46
CA LYS A 151 2.87 7.29 -4.03
C LYS A 151 2.36 6.32 -2.96
N SER A 152 1.04 6.31 -2.79
CA SER A 152 0.36 5.37 -1.91
C SER A 152 -0.30 4.30 -2.76
N THR A 153 0.33 3.13 -2.84
CA THR A 153 -0.32 1.94 -3.41
C THR A 153 -0.44 0.90 -2.31
N PRO A 154 -1.65 0.42 -2.00
CA PRO A 154 -1.83 -0.61 -0.99
C PRO A 154 -1.15 -1.89 -1.49
N ASP A 155 -0.09 -2.30 -0.79
CA ASP A 155 0.54 -3.60 -1.00
C ASP A 155 -0.25 -4.69 -0.27
N VAL A 156 -1.52 -4.84 -0.66
CA VAL A 156 -2.51 -5.73 -0.04
C VAL A 156 -2.06 -7.20 -0.04
N GLU A 157 -1.24 -7.59 -1.01
CA GLU A 157 -0.61 -8.92 -1.09
C GLU A 157 0.35 -9.21 0.08
N PHE A 158 0.86 -8.17 0.76
CA PHE A 158 1.79 -8.29 1.87
C PHE A 158 1.12 -8.21 3.24
N TYR A 159 -0.15 -7.83 3.31
CA TYR A 159 -0.88 -7.69 4.57
C TYR A 159 -0.89 -8.99 5.39
N PRO A 160 -1.13 -10.20 4.81
CA PRO A 160 -1.12 -11.43 5.59
C PRO A 160 0.24 -11.67 6.25
N PHE A 161 1.33 -11.43 5.52
CA PHE A 161 2.68 -11.59 6.04
C PHE A 161 2.97 -10.65 7.20
N VAL A 162 2.58 -9.37 7.10
CA VAL A 162 2.72 -8.42 8.21
C VAL A 162 1.93 -8.92 9.42
N LEU A 163 0.64 -9.22 9.24
CA LEU A 163 -0.28 -9.60 10.32
C LEU A 163 0.08 -10.93 11.00
N GLU A 164 0.68 -11.88 10.29
CA GLU A 164 1.17 -13.17 10.82
C GLU A 164 2.48 -13.04 11.60
N ASN A 165 3.25 -11.98 11.35
CA ASN A 165 4.54 -11.75 11.99
C ASN A 165 4.46 -10.70 13.10
N LEU A 166 3.27 -10.31 13.54
CA LEU A 166 3.07 -9.42 14.69
C LEU A 166 2.55 -10.21 15.90
N GLU A 167 3.00 -9.81 17.09
CA GLU A 167 2.65 -10.42 18.37
C GLU A 167 1.72 -9.48 19.16
N GLN A 168 0.90 -10.03 20.06
CA GLN A 168 -0.10 -9.23 20.80
C GLN A 168 0.51 -8.10 21.64
N ASN A 169 1.75 -8.28 22.11
CA ASN A 169 2.44 -7.28 22.92
C ASN A 169 3.19 -6.24 22.08
N ASP A 170 3.21 -6.37 20.75
CA ASP A 170 3.94 -5.46 19.89
C ASP A 170 3.33 -4.05 19.94
N VAL A 171 4.22 -3.07 19.93
CA VAL A 171 3.90 -1.66 19.67
C VAL A 171 4.48 -1.34 18.30
N VAL A 172 3.61 -1.26 17.31
CA VAL A 172 3.96 -1.09 15.91
C VAL A 172 4.13 0.39 15.60
N LEU A 173 5.21 0.72 14.89
CA LEU A 173 5.40 1.99 14.20
C LEU A 173 5.29 1.72 12.70
N ASP A 174 4.15 2.05 12.10
CA ASP A 174 3.95 1.92 10.66
C ASP A 174 4.41 3.20 9.96
N LEU A 175 5.23 3.05 8.93
CA LEU A 175 5.86 4.14 8.20
C LEU A 175 5.37 4.13 6.75
N GLY A 176 4.67 5.19 6.37
CA GLY A 176 3.92 5.23 5.11
C GLY A 176 2.56 4.54 5.24
N ALA A 177 1.83 4.88 6.31
CA ALA A 177 0.57 4.24 6.70
C ALA A 177 -0.55 4.38 5.65
N GLY A 178 -0.42 5.31 4.70
CA GLY A 178 -1.37 5.47 3.61
C GLY A 178 -2.77 5.85 4.13
N ASP A 179 -3.78 5.08 3.73
CA ASP A 179 -5.17 5.29 4.12
C ASP A 179 -5.62 4.51 5.36
N LEU A 180 -4.64 4.04 6.16
CA LEU A 180 -4.85 3.42 7.47
C LEU A 180 -5.50 2.03 7.46
N ARG A 181 -5.75 1.42 6.29
CA ARG A 181 -6.38 0.09 6.22
C ARG A 181 -5.54 -0.99 6.90
N LEU A 182 -4.22 -1.01 6.65
CA LEU A 182 -3.32 -1.94 7.33
C LEU A 182 -3.27 -1.67 8.84
N ASP A 183 -3.20 -0.40 9.24
CA ASP A 183 -3.15 0.01 10.64
C ASP A 183 -4.37 -0.43 11.43
N ILE A 184 -5.56 -0.33 10.84
CA ILE A 184 -6.80 -0.83 11.44
C ILE A 184 -6.71 -2.35 11.67
N LEU A 185 -6.23 -3.10 10.68
CA LEU A 185 -6.07 -4.55 10.79
C LEU A 185 -4.98 -4.92 11.82
N MET A 186 -3.89 -4.16 11.90
CA MET A 186 -2.85 -4.35 12.92
C MET A 186 -3.37 -4.04 14.32
N ALA A 187 -4.17 -2.99 14.48
CA ALA A 187 -4.73 -2.57 15.76
C ALA A 187 -5.67 -3.62 16.39
N GLU A 188 -6.24 -4.53 15.60
CA GLU A 188 -7.00 -5.68 16.13
C GLU A 188 -6.11 -6.75 16.78
N ARG A 189 -4.81 -6.77 16.45
CA ARG A 189 -3.88 -7.85 16.81
C ARG A 189 -2.84 -7.44 17.84
N VAL A 190 -2.40 -6.18 17.81
CA VAL A 190 -1.25 -5.72 18.59
C VAL A 190 -1.66 -4.76 19.71
N ARG A 191 -0.73 -4.52 20.64
CA ARG A 191 -0.98 -3.66 21.80
C ARG A 191 -1.27 -2.22 21.39
N LYS A 192 -0.54 -1.70 20.40
CA LYS A 192 -0.66 -0.32 19.93
C LYS A 192 -0.05 -0.17 18.53
N VAL A 193 -0.61 0.72 17.73
CA VAL A 193 -0.09 1.14 16.42
C VAL A 193 0.12 2.65 16.42
N TYR A 194 1.31 3.10 16.03
CA TYR A 194 1.59 4.47 15.61
C TYR A 194 1.65 4.47 14.08
N ALA A 195 0.64 5.05 13.44
CA ALA A 195 0.51 5.12 11.99
C ALA A 195 1.06 6.46 11.49
N VAL A 196 2.19 6.45 10.77
CA VAL A 196 2.84 7.66 10.28
C VAL A 196 2.63 7.80 8.79
N GLU A 197 1.99 8.90 8.39
CA GLU A 197 1.78 9.24 6.99
C GLU A 197 2.08 10.73 6.78
N VAL A 198 2.78 11.04 5.69
CA VAL A 198 3.22 12.41 5.39
C VAL A 198 2.13 13.19 4.67
N ASN A 199 1.27 12.52 3.89
CA ASN A 199 0.21 13.11 3.10
C ASN A 199 -1.01 13.47 3.98
N PRO A 200 -1.23 14.77 4.29
CA PRO A 200 -2.31 15.18 5.18
C PRO A 200 -3.70 14.95 4.59
N ILE A 201 -3.81 14.92 3.26
CA ILE A 201 -5.11 14.78 2.61
C ILE A 201 -5.57 13.33 2.62
N LEU A 202 -4.64 12.40 2.39
CA LEU A 202 -4.90 10.96 2.48
C LEU A 202 -5.36 10.57 3.89
N VAL A 203 -4.60 11.01 4.90
CA VAL A 203 -4.94 10.80 6.32
C VAL A 203 -6.26 11.47 6.68
N GLY A 204 -6.45 12.73 6.27
CA GLY A 204 -7.67 13.48 6.57
C GLY A 204 -8.93 12.79 6.05
N ARG A 205 -8.89 12.29 4.81
CA ARG A 205 -10.02 11.54 4.22
C ARG A 205 -10.25 10.20 4.90
N ALA A 206 -9.18 9.44 5.18
CA ALA A 206 -9.30 8.21 5.94
C ALA A 206 -9.96 8.46 7.30
N LEU A 207 -9.52 9.48 8.04
CA LEU A 207 -10.10 9.85 9.33
C LEU A 207 -11.57 10.31 9.23
N GLN A 208 -11.94 11.03 8.16
CA GLN A 208 -13.35 11.40 7.91
C GLN A 208 -14.23 10.16 7.72
N VAL A 209 -13.76 9.15 6.99
CA VAL A 209 -14.49 7.90 6.75
C VAL A 209 -14.55 7.04 8.03
N ILE A 210 -13.43 6.93 8.74
CA ILE A 210 -13.33 6.16 10.00
C ILE A 210 -14.27 6.76 11.04
N GLY A 211 -14.20 8.08 11.25
CA GLY A 211 -15.02 8.82 12.21
C GLY A 211 -14.75 8.39 13.66
N TYR A 212 -15.82 8.34 14.47
CA TYR A 212 -15.73 7.98 15.89
C TYR A 212 -15.38 6.51 16.17
N ASP A 213 -15.28 5.68 15.14
CA ASP A 213 -14.88 4.26 15.26
C ASP A 213 -13.35 4.07 15.29
N LEU A 214 -12.55 5.14 15.28
CA LEU A 214 -11.08 5.02 15.32
C LEU A 214 -10.63 4.17 16.53
N PRO A 215 -9.88 3.07 16.33
CA PRO A 215 -9.42 2.23 17.42
C PRO A 215 -8.60 3.03 18.44
N ARG A 216 -8.86 2.84 19.74
CA ARG A 216 -8.18 3.59 20.82
C ARG A 216 -6.68 3.34 20.88
N ASN A 217 -6.23 2.20 20.39
CA ASN A 217 -4.82 1.80 20.33
C ASN A 217 -4.16 2.17 18.99
N LEU A 218 -4.86 2.87 18.09
CA LEU A 218 -4.31 3.43 16.85
C LEU A 218 -4.08 4.93 17.01
N ILE A 219 -2.82 5.35 16.95
CA ILE A 219 -2.39 6.75 17.02
C ILE A 219 -1.92 7.17 15.64
N VAL A 220 -2.67 8.06 15.01
CA VAL A 220 -2.36 8.58 13.67
C VAL A 220 -1.50 9.83 13.78
N ILE A 221 -0.37 9.83 13.07
CA ILE A 221 0.63 10.90 13.07
C ILE A 221 0.80 11.39 11.63
N CYS A 222 0.28 12.58 11.35
CA CYS A 222 0.50 13.25 10.08
C CYS A 222 1.85 13.98 10.11
N ALA A 223 2.92 13.33 9.66
CA ALA A 223 4.26 13.89 9.68
C ALA A 223 5.20 13.18 8.71
N ASN A 224 6.30 13.85 8.39
CA ASN A 224 7.43 13.19 7.75
C ASN A 224 8.11 12.23 8.74
N LEU A 225 8.30 10.97 8.34
CA LEU A 225 8.92 9.96 9.21
C LEU A 225 10.34 10.31 9.68
N PHE A 226 11.05 11.15 8.92
CA PHE A 226 12.41 11.57 9.26
C PHE A 226 12.46 12.68 10.32
N ASP A 227 11.33 13.36 10.54
CA ASP A 227 11.22 14.50 11.47
C ASP A 227 10.64 14.11 12.84
N ILE A 228 10.04 12.92 12.96
CA ILE A 228 9.44 12.47 14.23
C ILE A 228 10.44 11.79 15.17
N GLU A 229 10.26 11.96 16.46
CA GLU A 229 10.92 11.09 17.45
C GLU A 229 10.32 9.68 17.40
N ILE A 230 11.17 8.66 17.43
CA ILE A 230 10.72 7.26 17.51
C ILE A 230 10.09 7.06 18.90
N PRO A 231 8.81 6.63 18.98
CA PRO A 231 8.19 6.34 20.27
C PRO A 231 9.03 5.33 21.07
N LYS A 232 9.33 5.68 22.32
CA LYS A 232 10.22 4.87 23.18
C LYS A 232 9.68 3.47 23.47
N ASP A 233 8.37 3.29 23.35
CA ASP A 233 7.68 2.03 23.55
C ASP A 233 7.54 1.19 22.27
N ALA A 234 7.96 1.68 21.10
CA ALA A 234 7.91 0.94 19.84
C ALA A 234 8.80 -0.31 19.89
N THR A 235 8.27 -1.43 19.39
CA THR A 235 8.98 -2.72 19.32
C THR A 235 9.21 -3.18 17.88
N VAL A 236 8.30 -2.82 16.96
CA VAL A 236 8.34 -3.21 15.55
C VAL A 236 8.16 -1.99 14.66
N ALA A 237 8.95 -1.89 13.59
CA ALA A 237 8.70 -0.98 12.48
C ALA A 237 8.15 -1.76 11.28
N VAL A 238 7.01 -1.32 10.74
CA VAL A 238 6.44 -1.81 9.48
C VAL A 238 6.70 -0.75 8.42
N ILE A 239 7.24 -1.18 7.27
CA ILE A 239 7.74 -0.28 6.23
C ILE A 239 7.44 -0.88 4.86
N LEU A 240 6.23 -0.68 4.37
CA LEU A 240 5.80 -1.14 3.04
C LEU A 240 6.04 -0.09 1.93
N MET A 241 7.11 0.70 2.06
CA MET A 241 7.44 1.78 1.14
C MET A 241 8.40 1.30 0.04
N ARG A 242 7.94 0.43 -0.88
CA ARG A 242 8.82 -0.18 -1.91
C ARG A 242 9.55 0.83 -2.81
N HIS A 243 9.02 2.05 -2.93
CA HIS A 243 9.57 3.15 -3.72
C HIS A 243 10.54 4.05 -2.95
N CYS A 244 10.74 3.82 -1.65
CA CYS A 244 11.65 4.62 -0.84
C CYS A 244 13.11 4.38 -1.25
N THR A 245 13.79 5.49 -1.55
CA THR A 245 15.21 5.51 -1.96
C THR A 245 16.15 5.59 -0.75
N ARG A 246 15.63 5.93 0.43
CA ARG A 246 16.39 6.17 1.68
C ARG A 246 16.46 4.96 2.61
N GLN A 247 16.48 3.75 2.05
CA GLN A 247 16.39 2.49 2.82
C GLN A 247 17.51 2.35 3.87
N GLU A 248 18.74 2.74 3.55
CA GLU A 248 19.87 2.66 4.49
C GLU A 248 19.71 3.60 5.69
N GLU A 249 19.14 4.78 5.47
CA GLU A 249 18.85 5.74 6.53
C GLU A 249 17.76 5.20 7.46
N ILE A 250 16.69 4.65 6.89
CA ILE A 250 15.62 3.98 7.62
C ILE A 250 16.19 2.83 8.47
N PHE A 251 16.98 1.93 7.87
CA PHE A 251 17.58 0.83 8.62
C PHE A 251 18.53 1.28 9.73
N ARG A 252 19.21 2.42 9.57
CA ARG A 252 20.04 3.02 10.63
C ARG A 252 19.20 3.64 11.73
N ARG A 253 18.13 4.36 11.39
CA ARG A 253 17.23 5.05 12.31
C ARG A 253 16.47 4.05 13.19
N PHE A 254 15.89 3.02 12.59
CA PHE A 254 15.05 2.02 13.28
C PHE A 254 15.83 0.77 13.70
N LYS A 255 17.17 0.85 13.76
CA LYS A 255 18.06 -0.30 13.99
C LYS A 255 17.86 -1.05 15.32
N LYS A 256 17.05 -0.53 16.24
CA LYS A 256 16.74 -1.14 17.54
C LYS A 256 15.40 -1.89 17.54
N LEU A 257 14.60 -1.73 16.50
CA LEU A 257 13.31 -2.38 16.33
C LEU A 257 13.47 -3.64 15.50
N LYS A 258 12.53 -4.57 15.66
CA LYS A 258 12.24 -5.56 14.62
C LYS A 258 11.70 -4.80 13.40
N ILE A 259 12.17 -5.11 12.20
CA ILE A 259 11.74 -4.41 10.98
C ILE A 259 11.07 -5.41 10.05
N ILE A 260 9.86 -5.10 9.61
CA ILE A 260 9.11 -5.81 8.56
C ILE A 260 9.01 -4.86 7.35
N THR A 261 9.55 -5.25 6.20
CA THR A 261 9.60 -4.37 5.02
C THR A 261 9.52 -5.14 3.71
N ASN A 262 9.18 -4.45 2.63
CA ASN A 262 9.12 -4.97 1.25
C ASN A 262 10.19 -4.36 0.31
N PHE A 263 11.26 -3.79 0.87
CA PHE A 263 12.34 -3.19 0.06
C PHE A 263 12.93 -4.17 -0.95
N GLY A 264 13.18 -3.66 -2.17
CA GLY A 264 13.65 -4.48 -3.29
C GLY A 264 12.58 -5.43 -3.87
N GLY A 265 11.32 -5.29 -3.46
CA GLY A 265 10.21 -6.15 -3.92
C GLY A 265 10.18 -7.52 -3.24
N GLU A 266 10.95 -7.72 -2.17
CA GLU A 266 10.93 -8.93 -1.35
C GLU A 266 10.52 -8.59 0.09
N LEU A 267 9.73 -9.46 0.71
CA LEU A 267 9.40 -9.34 2.12
C LEU A 267 10.56 -9.79 3.01
N ILE A 268 11.00 -8.87 3.86
CA ILE A 268 12.18 -9.01 4.70
C ILE A 268 11.76 -8.76 6.15
N ILE A 269 12.12 -9.69 7.03
CA ILE A 269 12.13 -9.47 8.47
C ILE A 269 13.59 -9.37 8.92
N LYS A 270 13.92 -8.24 9.51
CA LYS A 270 15.19 -8.02 10.18
C LYS A 270 14.93 -7.95 11.67
N ASP A 271 15.31 -9.02 12.36
CA ASP A 271 15.23 -9.08 13.81
C ASP A 271 16.61 -8.78 14.41
N LYS A 272 16.61 -7.93 15.43
CA LYS A 272 17.78 -7.66 16.28
C LYS A 272 17.57 -8.14 17.72
N ARG A 273 16.52 -8.93 17.98
CA ARG A 273 16.44 -9.77 19.17
C ARG A 273 17.55 -10.83 19.08
N ASP A 274 18.78 -10.41 19.35
CA ASP A 274 19.98 -11.14 19.79
C ASP A 274 21.18 -10.16 19.86
#